data_AF-A0A961E9N2-F1
#
_entry.id   AF-A0A961E9N2-F1
#
_cell.length_a   1.000
_cell.length_b   1.000
_cell.length_c   1.000
_cell.angle_alpha   90.00
_cell.angle_beta   90.00
_cell.angle_gamma   90.00
#
_symmetry.space_group_name_H-M   'P 1'
#
loop_
_entity.id
_entity.type
_entity.pdbx_description
1 polymer ?
#
loop_
_entity_poly.entity_id
_entity_poly.type
_entity_poly.pdbx_seq_one_letter_code
_entity_poly.pdbx_strand_id
1 'polypeptide(L)'
;MPRMPVEDRRKALVEAAFDVIAEHGVENATTRTICSHAGMPLASFHYAFDSRDDLLRRVMLTIAPMAIDSWVATMVPPADAPVLGRAGLDDHLRANLGMFRSVLESGPGRMRACVSLALYAQSHPPLAAAAKEMFEHLYTIAERSLIEAADNMGVHWLSSPRQLAQFLVGTTCAATLVYLATADTAAVDNIVDGSLEMLMSHVADN
;
A
#
# COMPACT_ATOMS: atom_id res chain seq x y z
N MET A 1 -3.66 19.49 -31.60
CA MET A 1 -4.00 19.05 -30.23
C MET A 1 -3.27 19.96 -29.26
N PRO A 2 -3.89 20.42 -28.15
CA PRO A 2 -3.18 21.20 -27.15
C PRO A 2 -2.05 20.36 -26.58
N ARG A 3 -0.87 20.94 -26.43
CA ARG A 3 0.30 20.26 -25.84
C ARG A 3 -0.03 19.94 -24.38
N MET A 4 -0.12 18.66 -24.03
CA MET A 4 -0.24 18.23 -22.63
C MET A 4 0.94 18.81 -21.83
N PRO A 5 0.68 19.54 -20.72
CA PRO A 5 1.71 20.04 -19.81
C PRO A 5 2.65 18.91 -19.35
N VAL A 6 3.90 19.25 -19.07
CA VAL A 6 4.91 18.24 -18.69
C VAL A 6 4.54 17.50 -17.41
N GLU A 7 3.91 18.19 -16.45
CA GLU A 7 3.48 17.57 -15.18
C GLU A 7 2.29 16.63 -15.34
N ASP A 8 1.30 16.99 -16.16
CA ASP A 8 0.17 16.10 -16.46
C ASP A 8 0.64 14.83 -17.17
N ARG A 9 1.62 14.97 -18.07
CA ARG A 9 2.25 13.83 -18.75
C ARG A 9 3.02 12.95 -17.78
N ARG A 10 3.80 13.59 -16.91
CA ARG A 10 4.56 12.93 -15.85
C ARG A 10 3.60 12.12 -14.96
N LYS A 11 2.48 12.71 -14.53
CA LYS A 11 1.45 12.04 -13.72
C LYS A 11 0.86 10.84 -14.45
N ALA A 12 0.41 11.01 -15.69
CA ALA A 12 -0.18 9.92 -16.49
C ALA A 12 0.80 8.75 -16.71
N LEU A 13 2.09 9.03 -16.94
CA LEU A 13 3.10 7.99 -17.08
C LEU A 13 3.39 7.26 -15.76
N VAL A 14 3.30 7.94 -14.61
CA VAL A 14 3.49 7.33 -13.28
C VAL A 14 2.29 6.44 -12.94
N GLU A 15 1.07 6.88 -13.22
CA GLU A 15 -0.15 6.08 -13.06
C GLU A 15 -0.08 4.83 -13.95
N ALA A 16 0.20 4.99 -15.25
CA ALA A 16 0.37 3.88 -16.17
C ALA A 16 1.50 2.92 -15.75
N ALA A 17 2.60 3.44 -15.20
CA ALA A 17 3.67 2.60 -14.68
C ALA A 17 3.20 1.76 -13.50
N PHE A 18 2.50 2.39 -12.55
CA PHE A 18 1.94 1.69 -11.40
C PHE A 18 0.95 0.59 -11.83
N ASP A 19 0.07 0.87 -12.78
CA ASP A 19 -0.91 -0.11 -13.29
C ASP A 19 -0.21 -1.28 -14.01
N VAL A 20 0.78 -1.00 -14.86
CA VAL A 20 1.56 -2.05 -15.53
C VAL A 20 2.34 -2.91 -14.53
N ILE A 21 2.93 -2.31 -13.49
CA ILE A 21 3.59 -3.05 -12.41
C ILE A 21 2.57 -3.88 -11.64
N ALA A 22 1.43 -3.27 -11.34
CA ALA A 22 0.32 -3.88 -10.64
C ALA A 22 -0.27 -5.05 -11.41
N GLU A 23 -0.14 -5.12 -12.75
CA GLU A 23 -0.65 -6.20 -13.61
C GLU A 23 0.41 -7.25 -13.98
N HIS A 24 1.63 -6.80 -14.31
CA HIS A 24 2.66 -7.62 -14.95
C HIS A 24 3.97 -7.68 -14.17
N GLY A 25 4.08 -7.00 -13.02
CA GLY A 25 5.30 -6.92 -12.24
C GLY A 25 6.31 -5.90 -12.78
N VAL A 26 7.32 -5.58 -11.97
CA VAL A 26 8.27 -4.49 -12.27
C VAL A 26 9.08 -4.76 -13.53
N GLU A 27 9.53 -6.01 -13.74
CA GLU A 27 10.35 -6.39 -14.89
C GLU A 27 9.64 -6.13 -16.25
N ASN A 28 8.33 -6.35 -16.31
CA ASN A 28 7.54 -6.15 -17.53
C ASN A 28 7.12 -4.68 -17.73
N ALA A 29 7.32 -3.82 -16.73
CA ALA A 29 7.09 -2.38 -16.81
C ALA A 29 8.23 -1.67 -17.55
N THR A 30 8.45 -2.05 -18.81
CA THR A 30 9.39 -1.39 -19.70
C THR A 30 8.86 -0.02 -20.12
N THR A 31 9.75 0.91 -20.46
CA THR A 31 9.36 2.24 -20.97
C THR A 31 8.36 2.15 -22.13
N ARG A 32 8.52 1.18 -23.03
CA ARG A 32 7.62 0.97 -24.16
C ARG A 32 6.25 0.47 -23.72
N THR A 33 6.22 -0.51 -22.80
CA THR A 33 4.96 -1.04 -22.23
C THR A 33 4.19 0.08 -21.55
N ILE A 34 4.86 0.90 -20.73
CA ILE A 34 4.25 2.01 -20.00
C ILE A 34 3.71 3.08 -20.94
N CYS A 35 4.50 3.49 -21.95
CA CYS A 35 4.03 4.46 -22.95
C CYS A 35 2.82 3.93 -23.72
N SER A 36 2.84 2.66 -24.10
CA SER A 36 1.72 2.00 -24.78
C SER A 36 0.47 1.99 -23.89
N HIS A 37 0.62 1.64 -22.61
CA HIS A 37 -0.47 1.64 -21.65
C HIS A 37 -1.06 3.05 -21.44
N ALA A 38 -0.20 4.07 -21.38
CA ALA A 38 -0.60 5.47 -21.28
C ALA A 38 -1.17 6.07 -22.59
N GLY A 39 -1.20 5.31 -23.69
CA GLY A 39 -1.61 5.82 -25.00
C GLY A 39 -0.69 6.91 -25.57
N MET A 40 0.60 6.88 -25.21
CA MET A 40 1.60 7.89 -25.56
C MET A 40 2.72 7.35 -26.47
N PRO A 41 3.27 8.17 -27.38
CA PRO A 41 4.48 7.78 -28.13
C PRO A 41 5.70 7.71 -27.20
N LEU A 42 6.69 6.88 -27.56
CA LEU A 42 7.92 6.71 -26.77
C LEU A 42 8.64 8.04 -26.47
N ALA A 43 8.62 8.99 -27.41
CA ALA A 43 9.22 10.31 -27.23
C ALA A 43 8.61 11.10 -26.06
N SER A 44 7.34 10.82 -25.68
CA SER A 44 6.70 11.43 -24.51
C SER A 44 7.42 11.09 -23.22
N PHE A 45 7.99 9.88 -23.12
CA PHE A 45 8.75 9.46 -21.95
C PHE A 45 10.03 10.25 -21.80
N HIS A 46 10.85 10.34 -22.85
CA HIS A 46 12.12 11.07 -22.80
C HIS A 46 11.97 12.58 -22.57
N TYR A 47 10.77 13.12 -22.84
CA TYR A 47 10.44 14.49 -22.46
C TYR A 47 10.04 14.62 -20.97
N ALA A 48 9.52 13.55 -20.39
CA ALA A 48 8.97 13.52 -19.03
C ALA A 48 9.91 12.92 -17.99
N PHE A 49 10.88 12.09 -18.36
CA PHE A 49 11.77 11.39 -17.43
C PHE A 49 13.14 11.18 -18.06
N ASP A 50 14.18 11.31 -17.24
CA ASP A 50 15.56 11.10 -17.68
C ASP A 50 15.89 9.60 -17.81
N SER A 51 15.25 8.76 -16.99
CA SER A 51 15.45 7.32 -16.98
C SER A 51 14.22 6.56 -16.47
N ARG A 52 14.19 5.24 -16.70
CA ARG A 52 13.19 4.36 -16.10
C ARG A 52 13.29 4.38 -14.57
N ASP A 53 14.49 4.50 -14.03
CA ASP A 53 14.70 4.58 -12.58
C ASP A 53 14.12 5.87 -11.99
N ASP A 54 14.19 7.01 -12.67
CA ASP A 54 13.54 8.25 -12.21
C ASP A 54 12.01 8.11 -12.20
N LEU A 55 11.44 7.40 -13.19
CA LEU A 55 10.02 7.06 -13.20
C LEU A 55 9.66 6.13 -12.03
N LEU A 56 10.39 5.03 -11.84
CA LEU A 56 10.11 4.06 -10.76
C LEU A 56 10.27 4.68 -9.38
N ARG A 57 11.29 5.53 -9.19
CA ARG A 57 11.47 6.33 -7.98
C ARG A 57 10.23 7.18 -7.73
N ARG A 58 9.70 7.85 -8.76
CA ARG A 58 8.50 8.67 -8.61
C ARG A 58 7.25 7.83 -8.30
N VAL A 59 7.10 6.65 -8.89
CA VAL A 59 6.02 5.71 -8.54
C VAL A 59 6.07 5.34 -7.05
N MET A 60 7.26 4.99 -6.54
CA MET A 60 7.47 4.65 -5.13
C MET A 60 7.12 5.81 -4.18
N LEU A 61 7.41 7.06 -4.58
CA LEU A 61 7.25 8.23 -3.73
C LEU A 61 5.88 8.90 -3.82
N THR A 62 5.03 8.53 -4.79
CA THR A 62 3.72 9.18 -4.98
C THR A 62 2.57 8.18 -5.04
N ILE A 63 2.42 7.46 -6.15
CA ILE A 63 1.23 6.65 -6.41
C ILE A 63 1.13 5.45 -5.46
N ALA A 64 2.24 4.81 -5.12
CA ALA A 64 2.21 3.66 -4.20
C ALA A 64 1.66 4.04 -2.81
N PRO A 65 2.17 5.09 -2.12
CA PRO A 65 1.56 5.56 -0.88
C PRO A 65 0.10 6.01 -1.03
N MET A 66 -0.23 6.77 -2.08
CA MET A 66 -1.60 7.26 -2.32
C MET A 66 -2.61 6.11 -2.53
N ALA A 67 -2.19 5.05 -3.23
CA ALA A 67 -3.03 3.88 -3.47
C ALA A 67 -3.38 3.15 -2.17
N ILE A 68 -2.46 3.16 -1.19
CA ILE A 68 -2.66 2.55 0.13
C ILE A 68 -3.48 3.47 1.05
N ASP A 69 -3.25 4.78 1.03
CA ASP A 69 -3.97 5.77 1.86
C ASP A 69 -5.49 5.62 1.75
N SER A 70 -6.01 5.49 0.52
CA SER A 70 -7.44 5.26 0.27
C SER A 70 -7.99 3.97 0.89
N TRP A 71 -7.17 2.93 0.97
CA TRP A 71 -7.55 1.64 1.56
C TRP A 71 -7.46 1.70 3.08
N VAL A 72 -6.40 2.28 3.63
CA VAL A 72 -6.22 2.44 5.09
C VAL A 72 -7.35 3.29 5.68
N ALA A 73 -7.83 4.31 4.96
CA ALA A 73 -8.98 5.11 5.41
C ALA A 73 -10.25 4.26 5.68
N THR A 74 -10.41 3.11 5.01
CA THR A 74 -11.54 2.19 5.28
C THR A 74 -11.34 1.34 6.53
N MET A 75 -10.09 1.20 7.00
CA MET A 75 -9.73 0.42 8.19
C MET A 75 -9.92 1.20 9.49
N VAL A 76 -10.12 2.53 9.41
CA VAL A 76 -10.34 3.39 10.57
C VAL A 76 -11.81 3.29 10.97
N PRO A 77 -12.12 2.86 12.20
CA PRO A 77 -13.48 2.87 12.71
C PRO A 77 -14.07 4.28 12.67
N PRO A 78 -15.34 4.47 12.24
CA PRO A 78 -15.95 5.79 12.24
C PRO A 78 -16.19 6.27 13.68
N ALA A 79 -16.09 7.59 13.91
CA ALA A 79 -16.27 8.18 15.24
C ALA A 79 -17.67 7.97 15.84
N ASP A 80 -18.67 7.70 15.00
CA ASP A 80 -20.06 7.40 15.39
C ASP A 80 -20.39 5.90 15.32
N ALA A 81 -19.36 5.04 15.44
CA ALA A 81 -19.57 3.60 15.49
C ALA A 81 -20.57 3.19 16.59
N PRO A 82 -21.44 2.20 16.32
CA PRO A 82 -22.50 1.81 17.25
C PRO A 82 -21.98 1.16 18.54
N VAL A 83 -20.77 0.59 18.48
CA VAL A 83 -20.07 -0.02 19.62
C VAL A 83 -18.70 0.65 19.70
N LEU A 84 -18.40 1.23 20.86
CA LEU A 84 -17.11 1.85 21.17
C LEU A 84 -16.27 0.94 22.07
N GLY A 85 -15.07 1.39 22.41
CA GLY A 85 -14.12 0.67 23.25
C GLY A 85 -13.40 -0.44 22.50
N ARG A 86 -12.67 -1.26 23.27
CA ARG A 86 -11.84 -2.36 22.77
C ARG A 86 -12.66 -3.38 21.97
N ALA A 87 -13.89 -3.67 22.39
CA ALA A 87 -14.78 -4.59 21.69
C ALA A 87 -15.21 -4.04 20.32
N GLY A 88 -15.59 -2.75 20.25
CA GLY A 88 -15.95 -2.10 18.99
C GLY A 88 -14.78 -2.05 18.00
N LEU A 89 -13.57 -1.80 18.49
CA LEU A 89 -12.36 -1.86 17.67
C LEU A 89 -12.08 -3.28 17.15
N ASP A 90 -12.17 -4.31 17.99
CA ASP A 90 -11.98 -5.71 17.55
C ASP A 90 -12.99 -6.09 16.46
N ASP A 91 -14.28 -5.79 16.67
CA ASP A 91 -15.34 -6.06 15.70
C ASP A 91 -15.08 -5.35 14.36
N HIS A 92 -14.69 -4.08 14.40
CA HIS A 92 -14.39 -3.31 13.19
C HIS A 92 -13.19 -3.90 12.44
N LEU A 93 -12.09 -4.22 13.14
CA LEU A 93 -10.89 -4.76 12.53
C LEU A 93 -11.13 -6.16 11.94
N ARG A 94 -11.92 -7.02 12.62
CA ARG A 94 -12.33 -8.33 12.08
C ARG A 94 -13.21 -8.20 10.84
N ALA A 95 -14.14 -7.25 10.81
CA ALA A 95 -14.94 -7.00 9.61
C ALA A 95 -14.05 -6.56 8.41
N ASN A 96 -13.04 -5.74 8.70
CA ASN A 96 -12.09 -5.26 7.70
C ASN A 96 -11.12 -6.35 7.18
N LEU A 97 -10.82 -7.38 7.96
CA LEU A 97 -10.05 -8.56 7.51
C LEU A 97 -10.72 -9.22 6.30
N GLY A 98 -12.04 -9.36 6.32
CA GLY A 98 -12.81 -9.88 5.18
C GLY A 98 -12.64 -9.04 3.91
N MET A 99 -12.51 -7.72 4.07
CA MET A 99 -12.24 -6.83 2.94
C MET A 99 -10.81 -7.00 2.41
N PHE A 100 -9.81 -7.15 3.28
CA PHE A 100 -8.43 -7.38 2.84
C PHE A 100 -8.30 -8.64 1.98
N ARG A 101 -8.93 -9.75 2.40
CA ARG A 101 -9.04 -10.98 1.59
C ARG A 101 -9.68 -10.70 0.24
N SER A 102 -10.83 -10.05 0.24
CA SER A 102 -11.55 -9.72 -1.01
C SER A 102 -10.71 -8.88 -1.96
N VAL A 103 -9.86 -7.97 -1.45
CA VAL A 103 -8.94 -7.18 -2.28
C VAL A 103 -7.86 -8.08 -2.90
N LEU A 104 -7.30 -9.02 -2.15
CA LEU A 104 -6.33 -9.97 -2.69
C LEU A 104 -6.94 -10.86 -3.79
N GLU A 105 -8.17 -11.33 -3.59
CA GLU A 105 -8.87 -12.21 -4.54
C GLU A 105 -9.38 -11.49 -5.80
N SER A 106 -9.93 -10.29 -5.65
CA SER A 106 -10.47 -9.51 -6.77
C SER A 106 -9.38 -8.91 -7.67
N GLY A 107 -8.15 -8.82 -7.16
CA GLY A 107 -7.00 -8.34 -7.90
C GLY A 107 -6.00 -7.67 -6.96
N PRO A 108 -4.89 -8.32 -6.60
CA PRO A 108 -3.96 -7.79 -5.59
C PRO A 108 -3.11 -6.63 -6.13
N GLY A 109 -3.46 -6.03 -7.28
CA GLY A 109 -2.56 -5.23 -8.10
C GLY A 109 -1.83 -4.13 -7.34
N ARG A 110 -2.54 -3.38 -6.49
CA ARG A 110 -1.93 -2.30 -5.68
C ARG A 110 -0.91 -2.84 -4.68
N MET A 111 -1.28 -3.83 -3.86
CA MET A 111 -0.36 -4.42 -2.88
C MET A 111 0.78 -5.18 -3.56
N ARG A 112 0.48 -5.88 -4.67
CA ARG A 112 1.48 -6.51 -5.54
C ARG A 112 2.49 -5.50 -6.03
N ALA A 113 2.07 -4.32 -6.48
CA ALA A 113 2.98 -3.30 -6.95
C ALA A 113 3.92 -2.82 -5.85
N CYS A 114 3.41 -2.54 -4.64
CA CYS A 114 4.23 -2.14 -3.50
C CYS A 114 5.27 -3.21 -3.12
N VAL A 115 4.85 -4.48 -2.99
CA VAL A 115 5.75 -5.60 -2.66
C VAL A 115 6.77 -5.81 -3.78
N SER A 116 6.35 -5.77 -5.05
CA SER A 116 7.25 -5.97 -6.19
C SER A 116 8.28 -4.86 -6.31
N LEU A 117 7.89 -3.60 -6.08
CA LEU A 117 8.81 -2.46 -6.07
C LEU A 117 9.84 -2.58 -4.94
N ALA A 118 9.40 -2.99 -3.74
CA ALA A 118 10.28 -3.23 -2.61
C ALA A 118 11.31 -4.33 -2.89
N LEU A 119 10.88 -5.46 -3.45
CA LEU A 119 11.76 -6.56 -3.82
C LEU A 119 12.74 -6.15 -4.94
N TYR A 120 12.23 -5.46 -5.98
CA TYR A 120 13.04 -4.99 -7.10
C TYR A 120 14.14 -4.03 -6.63
N ALA A 121 13.84 -3.12 -5.70
CA ALA A 121 14.82 -2.17 -5.17
C ALA A 121 16.03 -2.84 -4.49
N GLN A 122 15.89 -4.06 -3.94
CA GLN A 122 17.00 -4.76 -3.30
C GLN A 122 18.14 -5.08 -4.28
N SER A 123 17.81 -5.33 -5.54
CA SER A 123 18.79 -5.62 -6.60
C SER A 123 19.13 -4.38 -7.44
N HIS A 124 18.58 -3.21 -7.12
CA HIS A 124 18.71 -1.97 -7.90
C HIS A 124 19.12 -0.79 -7.01
N PRO A 125 20.44 -0.59 -6.78
CA PRO A 125 20.96 0.43 -5.85
C PRO A 125 20.39 1.85 -6.02
N PRO A 126 20.12 2.37 -7.24
CA PRO A 126 19.52 3.69 -7.41
C PRO A 126 18.14 3.87 -6.76
N LEU A 127 17.41 2.77 -6.52
CA LEU A 127 16.06 2.80 -5.95
C LEU A 127 16.04 2.53 -4.44
N ALA A 128 17.16 2.16 -3.82
CA ALA A 128 17.19 1.75 -2.41
C ALA A 128 16.70 2.86 -1.45
N ALA A 129 17.11 4.10 -1.70
CA ALA A 129 16.67 5.25 -0.91
C ALA A 129 15.15 5.48 -1.05
N ALA A 130 14.63 5.35 -2.27
CA ALA A 130 13.22 5.56 -2.57
C ALA A 130 12.33 4.47 -1.98
N ALA A 131 12.79 3.21 -1.97
CA ALA A 131 12.10 2.12 -1.31
C ALA A 131 12.01 2.36 0.20
N LYS A 132 13.10 2.81 0.84
CA LYS A 132 13.09 3.17 2.26
C LYS A 132 12.07 4.29 2.53
N GLU A 133 12.11 5.36 1.75
CA GLU A 133 11.19 6.49 1.88
C GLU A 133 9.72 6.11 1.63
N MET A 134 9.47 5.21 0.68
CA MET A 134 8.13 4.63 0.45
C MET A 134 7.61 3.94 1.72
N PHE A 135 8.39 3.07 2.35
CA PHE A 135 7.98 2.41 3.60
C PHE A 135 7.80 3.41 4.75
N GLU A 136 8.67 4.40 4.86
CA GLU A 136 8.50 5.48 5.85
C GLU A 136 7.15 6.19 5.70
N HIS A 137 6.72 6.50 4.46
CA HIS A 137 5.39 7.04 4.20
C HIS A 137 4.27 6.07 4.57
N LEU A 138 4.39 4.78 4.22
CA LEU A 138 3.39 3.77 4.59
C LEU A 138 3.25 3.63 6.11
N TYR A 139 4.36 3.68 6.85
CA TYR A 139 4.34 3.66 8.31
C TYR A 139 3.67 4.91 8.88
N THR A 140 3.93 6.09 8.32
CA THR A 140 3.28 7.33 8.77
C THR A 140 1.78 7.32 8.50
N ILE A 141 1.32 6.76 7.38
CA ILE A 141 -0.11 6.59 7.09
C ILE A 141 -0.74 5.66 8.14
N ALA A 142 -0.18 4.46 8.33
CA ALA A 142 -0.71 3.50 9.29
C ALA A 142 -0.67 4.00 10.75
N GLU A 143 0.38 4.73 11.13
CA GLU A 143 0.50 5.34 12.46
C GLU A 143 -0.60 6.37 12.73
N ARG A 144 -0.89 7.24 11.77
CA ARG A 144 -1.97 8.23 11.89
C ARG A 144 -3.32 7.54 12.02
N SER A 145 -3.58 6.52 11.21
CA SER A 145 -4.82 5.76 11.26
C SER A 145 -5.00 4.99 12.56
N LEU A 146 -3.92 4.48 13.16
CA LEU A 146 -3.97 3.86 14.49
C LEU A 146 -4.34 4.88 15.57
N ILE A 147 -3.76 6.09 15.52
CA ILE A 147 -4.07 7.17 16.46
C ILE A 147 -5.55 7.56 16.31
N GLU A 148 -5.99 7.79 15.08
CA GLU A 148 -7.39 8.16 14.79
C GLU A 148 -8.38 7.06 15.20
N ALA A 149 -8.04 5.79 14.97
CA ALA A 149 -8.87 4.67 15.40
C ALA A 149 -9.01 4.59 16.93
N ALA A 150 -7.92 4.87 17.67
CA ALA A 150 -7.97 4.91 19.13
C ALA A 150 -8.84 6.07 19.64
N ASP A 151 -8.68 7.25 19.05
CA ASP A 151 -9.49 8.43 19.38
C ASP A 151 -10.97 8.19 19.10
N ASN A 152 -11.30 7.63 17.92
CA ASN A 152 -12.69 7.34 17.53
C ASN A 152 -13.34 6.28 18.41
N MET A 153 -12.57 5.29 18.88
CA MET A 153 -13.10 4.20 19.71
C MET A 153 -13.01 4.47 21.20
N GLY A 154 -12.37 5.56 21.65
CA GLY A 154 -12.19 5.84 23.07
C GLY A 154 -11.30 4.82 23.78
N VAL A 155 -10.26 4.35 23.10
CA VAL A 155 -9.24 3.43 23.63
C VAL A 155 -7.86 4.07 23.59
N HIS A 156 -6.85 3.40 24.14
CA HIS A 156 -5.46 3.78 23.96
C HIS A 156 -4.59 2.56 23.63
N TRP A 157 -3.50 2.83 22.90
CA TRP A 157 -2.48 1.83 22.60
C TRP A 157 -1.48 1.74 23.76
N LEU A 158 -1.26 0.52 24.26
CA LEU A 158 -0.24 0.21 25.28
C LEU A 158 1.19 0.29 24.74
N SER A 159 1.33 0.23 23.42
CA SER A 159 2.62 0.36 22.72
C SER A 159 2.58 1.53 21.76
N SER A 160 3.75 1.95 21.28
CA SER A 160 3.85 3.07 20.36
C SER A 160 3.04 2.80 19.09
N PRO A 161 2.14 3.70 18.66
CA PRO A 161 1.44 3.58 17.38
C PRO A 161 2.39 3.39 16.20
N ARG A 162 3.60 3.98 16.26
CA ARG A 162 4.65 3.78 15.27
C ARG A 162 5.11 2.33 15.15
N GLN A 163 5.29 1.64 16.27
CA GLN A 163 5.72 0.24 16.29
C GLN A 163 4.61 -0.66 15.75
N LEU A 164 3.36 -0.40 16.14
CA LEU A 164 2.20 -1.12 15.64
C LEU A 164 1.99 -0.88 14.14
N ALA A 165 2.24 0.32 13.64
CA ALA A 165 2.20 0.65 12.21
C ALA A 165 3.23 -0.16 11.40
N GLN A 166 4.46 -0.28 11.91
CA GLN A 166 5.50 -1.11 11.29
C GLN A 166 5.09 -2.58 11.23
N PHE A 167 4.49 -3.08 12.31
CA PHE A 167 3.95 -4.44 12.35
C PHE A 167 2.85 -4.64 11.31
N LEU A 168 1.84 -3.75 11.27
CA LEU A 168 0.71 -3.85 10.34
C LEU A 168 1.17 -3.83 8.88
N VAL A 169 2.06 -2.91 8.52
CA VAL A 169 2.62 -2.84 7.16
C VAL A 169 3.41 -4.11 6.86
N GLY A 170 4.23 -4.60 7.79
CA GLY A 170 4.97 -5.86 7.66
C GLY A 170 4.07 -7.08 7.44
N THR A 171 3.03 -7.25 8.26
CA THR A 171 2.01 -8.29 8.10
C THR A 171 1.33 -8.20 6.75
N THR A 172 0.92 -7.00 6.33
CA THR A 172 0.24 -6.79 5.05
C THR A 172 1.13 -7.21 3.88
N CYS A 173 2.41 -6.84 3.92
CA CYS A 173 3.40 -7.28 2.93
C CYS A 173 3.58 -8.80 2.93
N ALA A 174 3.69 -9.42 4.11
CA ALA A 174 3.86 -10.86 4.25
C ALA A 174 2.64 -11.64 3.74
N ALA A 175 1.44 -11.25 4.15
CA ALA A 175 0.18 -11.86 3.71
C ALA A 175 0.00 -11.72 2.19
N THR A 176 0.29 -10.54 1.63
CA THR A 176 0.28 -10.32 0.18
C THR A 176 1.29 -11.22 -0.52
N LEU A 177 2.52 -11.31 -0.03
CA LEU A 177 3.56 -12.14 -0.64
C LEU A 177 3.19 -13.63 -0.59
N VAL A 178 2.68 -14.12 0.54
CA VAL A 178 2.20 -15.50 0.69
C VAL A 178 1.08 -15.77 -0.31
N TYR A 179 0.06 -14.91 -0.38
CA TYR A 179 -1.03 -15.05 -1.33
C TYR A 179 -0.53 -15.10 -2.78
N LEU A 180 0.36 -14.18 -3.18
CA LEU A 180 0.91 -14.14 -4.53
C LEU A 180 1.72 -15.38 -4.89
N ALA A 181 2.37 -16.01 -3.89
CA ALA A 181 3.20 -17.19 -4.10
C ALA A 181 2.40 -18.50 -4.12
N THR A 182 1.35 -18.60 -3.33
CA THR A 182 0.66 -19.88 -3.08
C THR A 182 -0.80 -19.91 -3.49
N ALA A 183 -1.43 -18.74 -3.68
CA ALA A 183 -2.89 -18.56 -3.75
C ALA A 183 -3.65 -19.19 -2.56
N ASP A 184 -2.96 -19.43 -1.44
CA ASP A 184 -3.53 -20.05 -0.25
C ASP A 184 -4.20 -19.00 0.63
N THR A 185 -5.53 -18.95 0.53
CA THR A 185 -6.33 -18.00 1.30
C THR A 185 -6.44 -18.41 2.78
N ALA A 186 -6.32 -19.70 3.12
CA ALA A 186 -6.31 -20.12 4.53
C ALA A 186 -5.02 -19.69 5.24
N ALA A 187 -3.88 -19.73 4.54
CA ALA A 187 -2.63 -19.18 5.06
C ALA A 187 -2.74 -17.66 5.30
N VAL A 188 -3.40 -16.93 4.41
CA VAL A 188 -3.66 -15.49 4.58
C VAL A 188 -4.53 -15.23 5.81
N ASP A 189 -5.62 -15.99 6.01
CA ASP A 189 -6.48 -15.85 7.20
C ASP A 189 -5.66 -16.01 8.48
N ASN A 190 -4.90 -17.09 8.58
CA ASN A 190 -4.10 -17.37 9.77
C ASN A 190 -3.09 -16.25 10.07
N ILE A 191 -2.48 -15.64 9.04
CA ILE A 191 -1.57 -14.51 9.21
C ILE A 191 -2.32 -13.29 9.74
N VAL A 192 -3.47 -12.96 9.15
CA VAL A 192 -4.20 -11.74 9.55
C VAL A 192 -4.85 -11.93 10.92
N ASP A 193 -5.44 -13.09 11.22
CA ASP A 193 -6.03 -13.41 12.52
C ASP A 193 -5.00 -13.31 13.64
N GLY A 194 -3.83 -13.94 13.47
CA GLY A 194 -2.75 -13.85 14.45
C GLY A 194 -2.24 -12.41 14.63
N SER A 195 -2.24 -11.62 13.55
CA SER A 195 -1.89 -10.20 13.63
C SER A 195 -2.94 -9.34 14.32
N LEU A 196 -4.23 -9.66 14.18
CA LEU A 196 -5.31 -9.00 14.92
C LEU A 196 -5.22 -9.32 16.41
N GLU A 197 -5.03 -10.58 16.78
CA GLU A 197 -4.84 -10.99 18.17
C GLU A 197 -3.65 -10.26 18.81
N MET A 198 -2.53 -10.18 18.09
CA MET A 198 -1.35 -9.43 18.51
C MET A 198 -1.71 -7.95 18.70
N LEU A 199 -2.30 -7.30 17.70
CA LEU A 199 -2.67 -5.87 17.78
C LEU A 199 -3.60 -5.58 18.95
N MET A 200 -4.64 -6.40 19.14
CA MET A 200 -5.60 -6.23 20.22
C MET A 200 -4.99 -6.48 21.60
N SER A 201 -3.91 -7.26 21.71
CA SER A 201 -3.15 -7.39 22.97
C SER A 201 -2.53 -6.06 23.42
N HIS A 202 -2.37 -5.10 22.52
CA HIS A 202 -1.84 -3.76 22.77
C HIS A 202 -2.92 -2.67 22.92
N VAL A 203 -4.20 -3.01 23.07
CA VAL A 203 -5.30 -2.03 23.27
C VAL A 203 -5.81 -2.10 24.70
N ALA A 204 -6.11 -0.96 25.31
CA ALA A 204 -6.89 -0.90 26.54
C ALA A 204 -7.99 0.16 26.43
N ASP A 205 -9.13 -0.10 27.08
CA ASP A 205 -10.16 0.91 27.26
C ASP A 205 -9.62 2.08 28.10
N ASN A 206 -10.11 3.28 27.80
CA ASN A 206 -9.80 4.49 28.57
C ASN A 206 -10.48 4.51 29.95
#